data_AF-A0A538TYA8-F1
#
_entry.id   AF-A0A538TYA8-F1
#
_cell.length_a   1.000
_cell.length_b   1.000
_cell.length_c   1.000
_cell.angle_alpha   90.00
_cell.angle_beta   90.00
_cell.angle_gamma   90.00
#
_symmetry.space_group_name_H-M   'P 1'
#
loop_
_entity.id
_entity.type
_entity.pdbx_description
1 polymer ?
#
loop_
_entity_poly.entity_id
_entity_poly.type
_entity_poly.pdbx_seq_one_letter_code
_entity_poly.pdbx_strand_id
1 'polypeptide(L)'
;MAASPKRPHHPSDRKEILVPSLRLRALAATLVLSGPLVALPALRASARPSSGDPAEGKKIFVVRCVACHKANGSGGVKLTGNPTPDWRDAKRMADPKHDDDSLRVCITNGRPKSGMVAWGKTGQLKPAQIENLIAYIRTFSKK
;
A
#
# COMPACT_ATOMS: atom_id res chain seq x y z
N MET A 1 40.26 -7.46 -31.06
CA MET A 1 40.51 -8.15 -29.78
C MET A 1 41.98 -8.01 -29.43
N ALA A 2 42.34 -7.16 -28.47
CA ALA A 2 43.72 -6.98 -28.01
C ALA A 2 43.85 -7.57 -26.60
N ALA A 3 44.85 -8.43 -26.41
CA ALA A 3 45.06 -9.23 -25.20
C ALA A 3 45.63 -8.41 -24.04
N SER A 4 45.06 -8.60 -22.85
CA SER A 4 45.54 -8.02 -21.59
C SER A 4 46.86 -8.65 -21.13
N PRO A 5 47.86 -7.86 -20.69
CA PRO A 5 49.06 -8.42 -20.08
C PRO A 5 48.82 -8.77 -18.60
N LYS A 6 49.04 -10.03 -18.24
CA LYS A 6 49.08 -10.52 -16.85
C LYS A 6 50.37 -10.03 -16.18
N ARG A 7 50.25 -9.42 -15.00
CA ARG A 7 51.41 -9.07 -14.15
C ARG A 7 51.95 -10.33 -13.44
N PRO A 8 53.28 -10.50 -13.32
CA PRO A 8 53.89 -11.61 -12.60
C PRO A 8 53.85 -11.42 -11.07
N HIS A 9 53.72 -12.54 -10.37
CA HIS A 9 53.78 -12.67 -8.92
C HIS A 9 55.24 -12.60 -8.43
N HIS A 10 55.48 -11.86 -7.34
CA HIS A 10 56.75 -11.90 -6.61
C HIS A 10 56.52 -12.51 -5.22
N PRO A 11 57.18 -13.63 -4.89
CA PRO A 11 57.17 -14.20 -3.55
C PRO A 11 58.27 -13.54 -2.72
N SER A 12 58.01 -13.26 -1.46
CA SER A 12 59.06 -12.88 -0.51
C SER A 12 58.82 -13.59 0.80
N ASP A 13 59.51 -14.71 0.90
CA ASP A 13 59.85 -15.44 2.11
C ASP A 13 60.28 -14.50 3.24
N ARG A 14 59.57 -14.58 4.36
CA ARG A 14 60.14 -14.27 5.68
C ARG A 14 59.77 -15.36 6.67
N LYS A 15 60.64 -16.39 6.68
CA LYS A 15 61.11 -17.17 7.83
C LYS A 15 60.46 -16.83 9.18
N GLU A 16 59.61 -17.77 9.59
CA GLU A 16 58.93 -17.92 10.87
C GLU A 16 59.91 -17.94 12.05
N ILE A 17 59.70 -17.03 13.02
CA ILE A 17 60.39 -17.02 14.31
C ILE A 17 59.55 -17.86 15.28
N LEU A 18 60.10 -19.00 15.66
CA LEU A 18 59.57 -19.94 16.65
C LEU A 18 59.60 -19.32 18.05
N VAL A 19 58.41 -19.08 18.64
CA VAL A 19 58.26 -18.73 20.06
C VAL A 19 57.39 -19.81 20.73
N PRO A 20 57.88 -20.48 21.79
CA PRO A 20 57.15 -21.57 22.42
C PRO A 20 56.14 -21.10 23.47
N SER A 21 54.98 -21.75 23.42
CA SER A 21 54.20 -22.25 24.55
C SER A 21 53.80 -21.25 25.66
N LEU A 22 52.67 -20.58 25.46
CA LEU A 22 51.76 -20.35 26.58
C LEU A 22 50.31 -20.54 26.12
N ARG A 23 49.74 -21.68 26.50
CA ARG A 23 48.33 -21.98 26.27
C ARG A 23 47.48 -21.13 27.19
N LEU A 24 46.91 -20.05 26.66
CA LEU A 24 45.75 -19.40 27.23
C LEU A 24 44.62 -19.52 26.21
N ARG A 25 43.81 -20.58 26.34
CA ARG A 25 42.52 -20.68 25.63
C ARG A 25 41.58 -19.65 26.27
N ALA A 26 41.61 -18.42 25.78
CA ALA A 26 40.51 -17.49 26.01
C ALA A 26 39.29 -18.09 25.30
N LEU A 27 38.30 -18.57 26.07
CA LEU A 27 36.99 -18.89 25.51
C LEU A 27 36.39 -17.58 24.98
N ALA A 28 36.45 -17.37 23.67
CA ALA A 28 35.61 -16.41 23.00
C ALA A 28 34.17 -16.94 23.04
N ALA A 29 33.46 -16.67 24.13
CA ALA A 29 32.02 -16.87 24.22
C ALA A 29 31.34 -15.85 23.30
N THR A 30 31.19 -16.18 22.02
CA THR A 30 30.30 -15.45 21.12
C THR A 30 28.87 -15.79 21.53
N LEU A 31 28.30 -14.96 22.40
CA LEU A 31 26.88 -15.02 22.71
C LEU A 31 26.12 -14.59 21.45
N VAL A 32 25.77 -15.56 20.60
CA VAL A 32 24.81 -15.36 19.51
C VAL A 32 23.45 -15.15 20.18
N LEU A 33 23.11 -13.89 20.45
CA LEU A 33 21.85 -13.50 21.05
C LEU A 33 20.72 -13.73 20.03
N SER A 34 20.35 -15.00 19.87
CA SER A 34 19.19 -15.43 19.10
C SER A 34 17.94 -15.21 19.96
N GLY A 35 17.62 -13.95 20.24
CA GLY A 35 16.35 -13.60 20.88
C GLY A 35 15.20 -13.89 19.90
N PRO A 36 14.09 -14.51 20.35
CA PRO A 36 12.95 -14.70 19.48
C PRO A 36 12.41 -13.33 19.06
N LEU A 37 12.35 -13.06 17.74
CA LEU A 37 11.57 -11.96 17.20
C LEU A 37 10.11 -12.24 17.56
N VAL A 38 9.66 -11.74 18.72
CA VAL A 38 8.24 -11.71 19.05
C VAL A 38 7.60 -10.73 18.08
N ALA A 39 6.97 -11.25 17.05
CA ALA A 39 6.18 -10.46 16.11
C ALA A 39 4.99 -9.86 16.88
N LEU A 40 5.14 -8.62 17.34
CA LEU A 40 4.05 -7.87 17.93
C LEU A 40 2.93 -7.76 16.88
N PRO A 41 1.67 -8.08 17.24
CA PRO A 41 0.57 -7.92 16.30
C PRO A 41 0.50 -6.45 15.91
N ALA A 42 0.60 -6.17 14.61
CA ALA A 42 0.45 -4.82 14.10
C ALA A 42 -0.99 -4.36 14.41
N LEU A 43 -1.12 -3.45 15.39
CA LEU A 43 -2.39 -2.83 15.71
C LEU A 43 -2.82 -2.02 14.47
N ARG A 44 -3.81 -2.52 13.74
CA ARG A 44 -4.35 -1.81 12.59
C ARG A 44 -5.13 -0.61 13.10
N ALA A 45 -4.66 0.59 12.79
CA ALA A 45 -5.44 1.80 12.99
C ALA A 45 -6.74 1.67 12.18
N SER A 46 -7.88 1.94 12.83
CA SER A 46 -9.17 2.03 12.15
C SER A 46 -9.14 3.18 11.13
N ALA A 47 -9.78 2.97 9.98
CA ALA A 47 -9.94 4.02 8.99
C ALA A 47 -10.63 5.24 9.57
N ARG A 48 -10.24 6.42 9.09
CA ARG A 48 -10.87 7.67 9.51
C ARG A 48 -12.20 7.84 8.79
N PRO A 49 -13.32 7.91 9.54
CA PRO A 49 -14.62 8.13 8.94
C PRO A 49 -14.61 9.47 8.19
N SER A 50 -15.31 9.53 7.07
CA SER A 50 -15.45 10.75 6.32
C SER A 50 -16.27 11.77 7.10
N SER A 51 -15.78 13.01 7.13
CA SER A 51 -16.46 14.16 7.73
C SER A 51 -17.25 14.98 6.70
N GLY A 52 -17.49 14.44 5.49
CA GLY A 52 -18.14 15.13 4.39
C GLY A 52 -19.66 15.25 4.51
N ASP A 53 -20.22 16.13 3.69
CA ASP A 53 -21.67 16.31 3.53
C ASP A 53 -22.20 15.41 2.39
N PRO A 54 -23.09 14.44 2.68
CA PRO A 54 -23.66 13.56 1.67
C PRO A 54 -24.54 14.29 0.64
N ALA A 55 -25.15 15.43 0.97
CA ALA A 55 -25.94 16.21 0.03
C ALA A 55 -25.07 16.85 -1.05
N GLU A 56 -23.92 17.42 -0.66
CA GLU A 56 -22.92 17.90 -1.61
C GLU A 56 -22.27 16.75 -2.38
N GLY A 57 -22.05 15.61 -1.73
CA GLY A 57 -21.53 14.40 -2.36
C GLY A 57 -22.44 13.89 -3.47
N LYS A 58 -23.76 13.92 -3.25
CA LYS A 58 -24.76 13.52 -4.25
C LYS A 58 -24.66 14.36 -5.52
N LYS A 59 -24.50 15.68 -5.41
CA LYS A 59 -24.36 16.58 -6.56
C LYS A 59 -23.17 16.19 -7.43
N ILE A 60 -22.04 15.88 -6.81
CA ILE A 60 -20.83 15.44 -7.51
C ILE A 60 -21.04 14.06 -8.14
N PHE A 61 -21.62 13.12 -7.38
CA PHE A 61 -21.82 11.74 -7.81
C PHE A 61 -22.68 11.68 -9.08
N VAL A 62 -23.79 12.43 -9.12
CA VAL A 62 -24.69 12.50 -10.27
C VAL A 62 -23.98 13.00 -11.53
N VAL A 63 -23.07 13.96 -11.40
CA VAL A 63 -22.38 14.54 -12.57
C VAL A 63 -21.21 13.67 -13.04
N ARG A 64 -20.50 12.99 -12.12
CA ARG A 64 -19.19 12.39 -12.42
C ARG A 64 -19.15 10.87 -12.32
N CYS A 65 -20.01 10.25 -11.51
CA CYS A 65 -19.84 8.85 -11.11
C CYS A 65 -20.91 7.93 -11.70
N VAL A 66 -22.12 8.44 -11.96
CA VAL A 66 -23.28 7.60 -12.36
C VAL A 66 -23.09 6.86 -13.68
N ALA A 67 -22.27 7.38 -14.60
CA ALA A 67 -22.01 6.72 -15.87
C ALA A 67 -21.48 5.27 -15.69
N CYS A 68 -20.73 5.02 -14.60
CA CYS A 68 -20.19 3.70 -14.29
C CYS A 68 -20.73 3.10 -12.99
N HIS A 69 -21.07 3.92 -11.99
CA HIS A 69 -21.55 3.45 -10.69
C HIS A 69 -23.08 3.39 -10.58
N LYS A 70 -23.81 3.90 -11.58
CA LYS A 70 -25.27 4.03 -11.65
C LYS A 70 -25.85 4.93 -10.55
N ALA A 71 -26.98 5.56 -10.82
CA ALA A 71 -27.61 6.51 -9.89
C ALA A 71 -27.99 5.89 -8.53
N ASN A 72 -28.34 4.61 -8.51
CA ASN A 72 -28.68 3.87 -7.29
C ASN A 72 -27.47 3.19 -6.62
N GLY A 73 -26.24 3.44 -7.09
CA GLY A 73 -25.02 2.85 -6.52
C GLY A 73 -24.83 1.36 -6.83
N SER A 74 -25.63 0.77 -7.72
CA SER A 74 -25.56 -0.67 -8.02
C SER A 74 -24.30 -1.11 -8.78
N GLY A 75 -23.58 -0.18 -9.41
CA GLY A 75 -22.37 -0.48 -10.17
C GLY A 75 -22.57 -1.56 -11.24
N GLY A 76 -21.58 -2.45 -11.38
CA GLY A 76 -21.59 -3.55 -12.35
C GLY A 76 -21.12 -3.17 -13.76
N VAL A 77 -20.71 -1.93 -14.00
CA VAL A 77 -20.15 -1.51 -15.29
C VAL A 77 -18.69 -1.94 -15.36
N LYS A 78 -18.31 -2.63 -16.44
CA LYS A 78 -16.95 -3.11 -16.68
C LYS A 78 -16.43 -2.54 -17.99
N LEU A 79 -15.50 -1.60 -17.90
CA LEU A 79 -14.74 -1.13 -19.05
C LEU A 79 -13.57 -2.08 -19.30
N THR A 80 -12.72 -2.24 -18.28
CA THR A 80 -11.59 -3.18 -18.24
C THR A 80 -11.40 -3.69 -16.80
N GLY A 81 -10.64 -4.78 -16.62
CA GLY A 81 -10.36 -5.31 -15.27
C GLY A 81 -11.63 -5.67 -14.49
N ASN A 82 -11.71 -5.29 -13.22
CA ASN A 82 -12.87 -5.58 -12.37
C ASN A 82 -14.03 -4.59 -12.62
N PRO A 83 -15.30 -5.03 -12.54
CA PRO A 83 -16.47 -4.16 -12.65
C PRO A 83 -16.56 -3.16 -11.49
N THR A 84 -17.31 -2.07 -11.68
CA THR A 84 -17.65 -1.16 -10.59
C THR A 84 -18.39 -1.91 -9.48
N PRO A 85 -18.07 -1.62 -8.21
CA PRO A 85 -18.68 -2.29 -7.07
C PRO A 85 -20.16 -1.92 -6.91
N ASP A 86 -20.94 -2.87 -6.37
CA ASP A 86 -22.27 -2.59 -5.83
C ASP A 86 -22.13 -2.00 -4.42
N TRP A 87 -22.45 -0.72 -4.28
CA TRP A 87 -22.38 0.02 -3.01
C TRP A 87 -23.57 -0.25 -2.08
N ARG A 88 -24.59 -0.94 -2.57
CA ARG A 88 -25.76 -1.34 -1.77
C ARG A 88 -25.50 -2.61 -0.96
N ASP A 89 -24.46 -3.36 -1.33
CA ASP A 89 -24.05 -4.56 -0.61
C ASP A 89 -23.40 -4.18 0.73
N ALA A 90 -24.15 -4.33 1.81
CA ALA A 90 -23.68 -4.03 3.16
C ALA A 90 -22.47 -4.88 3.58
N LYS A 91 -22.35 -6.13 3.11
CA LYS A 91 -21.18 -6.97 3.42
C LYS A 91 -19.94 -6.41 2.74
N ARG A 92 -20.07 -5.97 1.50
CA ARG A 92 -18.98 -5.28 0.79
C ARG A 92 -18.57 -4.00 1.49
N MET A 93 -19.53 -3.17 1.87
CA MET A 93 -19.26 -1.89 2.54
C MET A 93 -18.68 -2.06 3.94
N ALA A 94 -18.89 -3.21 4.58
CA ALA A 94 -18.26 -3.58 5.86
C ALA A 94 -16.86 -4.21 5.69
N ASP A 95 -16.46 -4.63 4.49
CA ASP A 95 -15.11 -5.17 4.24
C ASP A 95 -14.07 -4.03 4.43
N PRO A 96 -13.01 -4.23 5.23
CA PRO A 96 -11.93 -3.26 5.39
C PRO A 96 -11.28 -2.79 4.08
N LYS A 97 -11.39 -3.57 2.99
CA LYS A 97 -10.94 -3.16 1.64
C LYS A 97 -11.78 -2.03 1.02
N HIS A 98 -12.91 -1.70 1.63
CA HIS A 98 -13.81 -0.62 1.23
C HIS A 98 -14.09 0.31 2.42
N ASP A 99 -13.16 0.44 3.37
CA ASP A 99 -13.18 1.48 4.41
C ASP A 99 -12.99 2.90 3.84
N ASP A 100 -13.16 3.95 4.66
CA ASP A 100 -13.12 5.33 4.15
C ASP A 100 -11.73 5.74 3.64
N ASP A 101 -10.67 5.21 4.24
CA ASP A 101 -9.30 5.47 3.79
C ASP A 101 -9.03 4.84 2.41
N SER A 102 -9.48 3.61 2.18
CA SER A 102 -9.37 2.95 0.88
C SER A 102 -10.23 3.63 -0.19
N LEU A 103 -11.44 4.08 0.16
CA LEU A 103 -12.28 4.87 -0.76
C LEU A 103 -11.61 6.19 -1.14
N ARG A 104 -11.05 6.91 -0.16
CA ARG A 104 -10.31 8.16 -0.39
C ARG A 104 -9.11 7.95 -1.31
N VAL A 105 -8.31 6.91 -1.05
CA VAL A 105 -7.18 6.51 -1.89
C VAL A 105 -7.65 6.15 -3.30
N CYS A 106 -8.74 5.40 -3.43
CA CYS A 106 -9.32 4.98 -4.70
C CYS A 106 -9.81 6.18 -5.53
N ILE A 107 -10.53 7.13 -4.93
CA ILE A 107 -11.03 8.33 -5.63
C ILE A 107 -9.88 9.27 -6.00
N THR A 108 -8.89 9.40 -5.12
CA THR A 108 -7.72 10.27 -5.35
C THR A 108 -6.85 9.76 -6.49
N ASN A 109 -6.52 8.46 -6.46
CA ASN A 109 -5.59 7.83 -7.39
C ASN A 109 -6.27 7.20 -8.61
N GLY A 110 -7.58 7.04 -8.57
CA GLY A 110 -8.33 6.31 -9.57
C GLY A 110 -8.01 4.82 -9.55
N ARG A 111 -8.53 4.13 -10.56
CA ARG A 111 -8.14 2.75 -10.91
C ARG A 111 -7.88 2.68 -12.40
N PRO A 112 -6.68 3.09 -12.87
CA PRO A 112 -6.37 3.18 -14.29
C PRO A 112 -6.58 1.86 -15.04
N LYS A 113 -6.22 0.72 -14.43
CA LYS A 113 -6.45 -0.62 -15.01
C LYS A 113 -7.93 -0.97 -15.22
N SER A 114 -8.84 -0.29 -14.52
CA SER A 114 -10.30 -0.45 -14.63
C SER A 114 -10.99 0.77 -15.29
N GLY A 115 -10.23 1.76 -15.77
CA GLY A 115 -10.76 2.97 -16.39
C GLY A 115 -11.32 4.02 -15.43
N MET A 116 -11.16 3.86 -14.10
CA MET A 116 -11.61 4.88 -13.15
C MET A 116 -10.58 6.02 -13.06
N VAL A 117 -11.05 7.24 -13.34
CA VAL A 117 -10.25 8.48 -13.34
C VAL A 117 -9.65 8.77 -11.96
N ALA A 118 -8.42 9.28 -11.94
CA ALA A 118 -7.73 9.74 -10.74
C ALA A 118 -8.19 11.15 -10.34
N TRP A 119 -9.41 11.28 -9.84
CA TRP A 119 -10.08 12.57 -9.64
C TRP A 119 -9.31 13.56 -8.77
N GLY A 120 -8.68 13.07 -7.70
CA GLY A 120 -7.83 13.91 -6.83
C GLY A 120 -6.53 14.31 -7.51
N LYS A 121 -5.80 13.36 -8.11
CA LYS A 121 -4.53 13.63 -8.79
C LYS A 121 -4.66 14.51 -10.03
N THR A 122 -5.79 14.43 -10.74
CA THR A 122 -6.08 15.31 -11.88
C THR A 122 -6.50 16.72 -11.44
N GLY A 123 -6.72 16.96 -10.14
CA GLY A 123 -7.20 18.24 -9.61
C GLY A 123 -8.68 18.52 -9.87
N GLN A 124 -9.40 17.59 -10.50
CA GLN A 124 -10.82 17.75 -10.81
C GLN A 124 -11.71 17.72 -9.56
N LEU A 125 -11.25 17.06 -8.48
CA LEU A 125 -11.90 17.10 -7.17
C LEU A 125 -10.90 17.52 -6.08
N LYS A 126 -11.31 18.50 -5.27
CA LYS A 126 -10.59 18.93 -4.06
C LYS A 126 -10.76 17.90 -2.93
N PRO A 127 -9.86 17.85 -1.94
CA PRO A 127 -9.96 16.91 -0.81
C PRO A 127 -11.33 16.92 -0.11
N ALA A 128 -11.88 18.10 0.16
CA ALA A 128 -13.22 18.22 0.77
C ALA A 128 -14.34 17.63 -0.10
N GLN A 129 -14.24 17.72 -1.43
CA GLN A 129 -15.21 17.13 -2.34
C GLN A 129 -15.13 15.60 -2.37
N ILE A 130 -13.93 15.04 -2.16
CA ILE A 130 -13.74 13.60 -2.01
C ILE A 130 -14.40 13.11 -0.71
N GLU A 131 -14.27 13.85 0.40
CA GLU A 131 -14.99 13.51 1.63
C GLU A 131 -16.51 13.52 1.43
N ASN A 132 -17.05 14.58 0.80
CA ASN A 132 -18.48 14.65 0.49
C ASN A 132 -18.95 13.42 -0.33
N LEU A 133 -18.17 13.01 -1.34
CA LEU A 133 -18.45 11.80 -2.13
C LEU A 133 -18.45 10.53 -1.27
N ILE A 134 -17.48 10.35 -0.38
CA ILE A 134 -17.40 9.16 0.50
C ILE A 134 -18.62 9.13 1.42
N ALA A 135 -18.95 10.27 2.05
CA ALA A 135 -20.14 10.40 2.88
C ALA A 135 -21.42 10.02 2.13
N TYR A 136 -21.55 10.44 0.86
CA TYR A 136 -22.68 10.03 0.01
C TYR A 136 -22.65 8.54 -0.35
N ILE A 137 -21.51 7.98 -0.75
CA ILE A 137 -21.37 6.55 -1.09
C ILE A 137 -21.80 5.67 0.09
N ARG A 138 -21.47 6.07 1.32
CA ARG A 138 -21.88 5.38 2.55
C ARG A 138 -23.38 5.34 2.78
N THR A 139 -24.18 6.16 2.10
CA THR A 139 -25.64 6.14 2.23
C THR A 139 -26.28 4.94 1.52
N PHE A 140 -25.62 4.36 0.51
CA PHE A 140 -26.21 3.27 -0.29
C PHE A 140 -26.41 1.96 0.48
N SER A 141 -25.61 1.71 1.52
CA SER A 141 -25.67 0.48 2.33
C SER A 141 -26.35 0.65 3.69
N LYS A 142 -26.78 1.88 4.04
CA LYS A 142 -27.54 2.14 5.26
C LYS A 142 -29.01 1.90 4.94
N LYS A 143 -29.50 0.71 5.30
CA LYS A 143 -30.94 0.40 5.34
C LYS A 143 -31.42 0.46 6.78
#